data_AF-A0A373NZ15-F1
#
_entry.id   AF-A0A373NZ15-F1
#
_cell.length_a   1.000
_cell.length_b   1.000
_cell.length_c   1.000
_cell.angle_alpha   90.00
_cell.angle_beta   90.00
_cell.angle_gamma   90.00
#
_symmetry.space_group_name_H-M   'P 1'
#
loop_
_entity.id
_entity.type
_entity.pdbx_description
1 polymer ?
#
loop_
_entity_poly.entity_id
_entity_poly.type
_entity_poly.pdbx_seq_one_letter_code
_entity_poly.pdbx_strand_id
1 'polypeptide(L)'
;MADEIGKLLKNEDSSSLIKPAASQKKLRESKKRLNGICRSLLIDTEAYEPKRTANSVDAYIASTEKVDRILYSVISGFIVGLDEKSRGVFSTNVDKLLQYVLDDENQVSEDTRKICVKLYDHFQLNLIQIESASVITKAGIAAAMKDEVEESHKEIKGIQKEYITILGIFAAIMLAFVGAFTFSTSVLNNLGKADTLELVVVAIVIGLVFVLLISILIDFLRDINDKVVYDKNGKKKWNKKVVSGIALLTLIAVVTVICIGISRMSFPQQINIGQHRYQLVEESTEDSANKLDVACPEQQEK
;
A
#
# COMPACT_ATOMS: atom_id res chain seq x y z
N MET A 1 -18.26 41.99 14.81
CA MET A 1 -18.06 41.51 13.43
C MET A 1 -19.29 40.79 12.88
N ALA A 2 -19.95 39.90 13.65
CA ALA A 2 -21.23 39.29 13.24
C ALA A 2 -22.41 40.30 13.14
N ASP A 3 -22.40 41.36 13.96
CA ASP A 3 -23.49 42.35 14.04
C ASP A 3 -23.51 43.36 12.87
N GLU A 4 -22.36 43.59 12.22
CA GLU A 4 -22.24 44.47 11.05
C GLU A 4 -22.69 43.76 9.75
N ILE A 5 -22.42 42.46 9.64
CA ILE A 5 -22.87 41.63 8.51
C ILE A 5 -24.40 41.49 8.53
N GLY A 6 -25.01 41.40 9.71
CA GLY A 6 -26.47 41.38 9.86
C GLY A 6 -27.17 42.66 9.41
N LYS A 7 -26.50 43.82 9.50
CA LYS A 7 -27.03 45.12 9.01
C LYS A 7 -26.88 45.30 7.50
N LEU A 8 -25.87 44.68 6.88
CA LEU A 8 -25.69 44.71 5.42
C LEU A 8 -26.65 43.77 4.67
N LEU A 9 -27.23 42.77 5.36
CA LEU A 9 -28.19 41.82 4.78
C LEU A 9 -29.66 42.21 4.98
N LYS A 10 -29.92 43.30 5.71
CA LYS A 10 -31.28 43.80 5.92
C LYS A 10 -31.67 44.74 4.79
N ASN A 11 -31.94 44.19 3.61
CA ASN A 11 -32.80 44.88 2.65
C ASN A 11 -34.19 44.92 3.29
N GLU A 12 -34.56 46.07 3.84
CA GLU A 12 -35.94 46.34 4.19
C GLU A 12 -36.77 46.16 2.92
N ASP A 13 -37.60 45.12 2.92
CA ASP A 13 -38.72 44.92 2.00
C ASP A 13 -39.71 46.07 2.20
N SER A 14 -39.34 47.27 1.76
CA SER A 14 -40.31 48.29 1.43
C SER A 14 -40.98 47.82 0.14
N SER A 15 -42.08 47.09 0.32
CA SER A 15 -43.14 46.79 -0.64
C SER A 15 -43.68 48.09 -1.28
N SER A 16 -42.84 48.75 -2.06
CA SER A 16 -43.24 49.66 -3.12
C SER A 16 -43.02 48.89 -4.41
N LEU A 17 -44.08 48.75 -5.20
CA LEU A 17 -44.02 48.21 -6.55
C LEU A 17 -43.14 49.13 -7.40
N ILE A 18 -41.83 48.96 -7.32
CA ILE A 18 -40.88 49.57 -8.25
C ILE A 18 -41.19 48.94 -9.60
N LYS A 19 -41.92 49.68 -10.44
CA LYS A 19 -42.13 49.30 -11.84
C LYS A 19 -40.74 49.09 -12.43
N PRO A 20 -40.41 47.89 -12.95
CA PRO A 20 -39.08 47.64 -13.48
C PRO A 20 -38.79 48.70 -14.54
N ALA A 21 -37.62 49.32 -14.45
CA ALA A 21 -37.19 50.32 -15.42
C ALA A 21 -37.35 49.74 -16.84
N ALA A 22 -37.71 50.57 -17.83
CA ALA A 22 -37.99 50.09 -19.19
C ALA A 22 -36.88 49.21 -19.78
N SER A 23 -35.62 49.44 -19.39
CA SER A 23 -34.46 48.60 -19.71
C SER A 23 -34.53 47.18 -19.13
N GLN A 24 -34.97 47.01 -17.89
CA GLN A 24 -35.17 45.69 -17.27
C GLN A 24 -36.31 44.92 -17.93
N LYS A 25 -37.38 45.61 -18.35
CA LYS A 25 -38.48 45.00 -19.10
C LYS A 25 -37.98 44.44 -20.44
N LYS A 26 -37.27 45.24 -21.23
CA LYS A 26 -36.67 44.81 -22.52
C LYS A 26 -35.73 43.61 -22.35
N LEU A 27 -34.89 43.64 -21.31
CA LEU A 27 -33.97 42.54 -21.00
C LEU A 27 -34.74 41.25 -20.68
N ARG A 28 -35.76 41.32 -19.81
CA ARG A 28 -36.57 40.15 -19.42
C ARG A 28 -37.32 39.55 -20.60
N GLU A 29 -37.95 40.38 -21.43
CA GLU A 29 -38.66 39.91 -22.62
C GLU A 29 -37.71 39.26 -23.64
N SER A 30 -36.52 39.83 -23.82
CA SER A 30 -35.49 39.22 -24.68
C SER A 30 -35.06 37.85 -24.17
N LYS A 31 -34.80 37.71 -22.86
CA LYS A 31 -34.47 36.42 -22.23
C LYS A 31 -35.60 35.40 -22.44
N LYS A 32 -36.84 35.81 -22.23
CA LYS A 32 -38.03 34.96 -22.39
C LYS A 32 -38.17 34.46 -23.83
N ARG A 33 -38.07 35.36 -24.82
CA ARG A 33 -38.18 35.01 -26.25
C ARG A 33 -37.03 34.10 -26.70
N LEU A 34 -35.79 34.41 -26.32
CA LEU A 34 -34.63 33.58 -26.67
C LEU A 34 -34.70 32.18 -26.04
N ASN A 35 -35.15 32.06 -24.79
CA ASN A 35 -35.41 30.75 -24.19
C ASN A 35 -36.52 29.98 -24.93
N GLY A 36 -37.56 30.68 -25.40
CA GLY A 36 -38.60 30.08 -26.25
C GLY A 36 -38.04 29.50 -27.54
N ILE A 37 -37.16 30.24 -28.23
CA ILE A 37 -36.45 29.78 -29.43
C ILE A 37 -35.55 28.58 -29.11
N CYS A 38 -34.79 28.62 -28.02
CA CYS A 38 -33.95 27.49 -27.62
C CYS A 38 -34.78 26.25 -27.29
N ARG A 39 -35.97 26.41 -26.69
CA ARG A 39 -36.88 25.30 -26.40
C ARG A 39 -37.53 24.71 -27.64
N SER A 40 -37.80 25.50 -28.69
CA SER A 40 -38.34 24.94 -29.94
C SER A 40 -37.34 24.00 -30.63
N LEU A 41 -36.05 24.19 -30.38
CA LEU A 41 -34.99 23.29 -30.86
C LEU A 41 -34.88 21.99 -30.07
N LEU A 42 -35.62 21.84 -28.96
CA LEU A 42 -35.70 20.58 -28.20
C LEU A 42 -36.91 19.71 -28.56
N ILE A 43 -37.71 20.12 -29.54
CA ILE A 43 -38.77 19.27 -30.08
C ILE A 43 -38.13 18.00 -30.64
N ASP A 44 -38.80 16.86 -30.51
CA ASP A 44 -38.32 15.61 -31.09
C ASP A 44 -37.92 15.81 -32.56
N THR A 45 -36.77 15.27 -32.94
CA THR A 45 -36.15 15.54 -34.24
C THR A 45 -37.04 15.15 -35.42
N GLU A 46 -37.89 14.15 -35.28
CA GLU A 46 -38.83 13.74 -36.34
C GLU A 46 -39.99 14.72 -36.50
N ALA A 47 -40.45 15.30 -35.39
CA ALA A 47 -41.55 16.26 -35.35
C ALA A 47 -41.10 17.73 -35.52
N TYR A 48 -39.79 17.98 -35.61
CA TYR A 48 -39.24 19.33 -35.68
C TYR A 48 -39.47 19.98 -37.05
N GLU A 49 -40.15 21.13 -37.05
CA GLU A 49 -40.38 21.96 -38.24
C GLU A 49 -39.52 23.25 -38.18
N PRO A 50 -38.48 23.38 -39.03
CA PRO A 50 -37.58 24.55 -39.07
C PRO A 50 -38.31 25.89 -39.22
N LYS A 51 -39.33 25.92 -40.09
CA LYS A 51 -40.15 27.11 -40.37
C LYS A 51 -40.77 27.72 -39.11
N ARG A 52 -41.21 26.91 -38.15
CA ARG A 52 -41.80 27.42 -36.89
C ARG A 52 -40.77 28.16 -36.05
N THR A 53 -39.54 27.67 -36.03
CA THR A 53 -38.45 28.32 -35.29
C THR A 53 -37.99 29.58 -36.02
N ALA A 54 -37.86 29.56 -37.36
CA ALA A 54 -37.57 30.75 -38.16
C ALA A 54 -38.61 31.86 -37.93
N ASN A 55 -39.91 31.53 -37.96
CA ASN A 55 -40.99 32.48 -37.64
C ASN A 55 -40.89 33.03 -36.21
N SER A 56 -40.42 32.22 -35.25
CA SER A 56 -40.21 32.66 -33.86
C SER A 56 -39.04 33.64 -33.75
N VAL A 57 -38.02 33.48 -34.59
CA VAL A 57 -36.89 34.40 -34.73
C VAL A 57 -37.33 35.70 -35.41
N ASP A 58 -38.09 35.64 -36.51
CA ASP A 58 -38.69 36.82 -37.16
C ASP A 58 -39.53 37.63 -36.16
N ALA A 59 -40.39 36.95 -35.38
CA ALA A 59 -41.20 37.58 -34.35
C ALA A 59 -40.36 38.20 -33.22
N TYR A 60 -39.21 37.60 -32.90
CA TYR A 60 -38.26 38.20 -31.96
C TYR A 60 -37.61 39.46 -32.55
N ILE A 61 -37.24 39.47 -33.83
CA ILE A 61 -36.63 40.62 -34.50
C ILE A 61 -37.62 41.79 -34.63
N ALA A 62 -38.89 41.50 -34.96
CA ALA A 62 -39.93 42.52 -35.11
C ALA A 62 -40.37 43.17 -33.78
N SER A 63 -40.00 42.59 -32.63
CA SER A 63 -40.36 43.11 -31.31
C SER A 63 -39.63 44.43 -30.99
N THR A 64 -40.39 45.47 -30.62
CA THR A 64 -39.84 46.76 -30.15
C THR A 64 -39.38 46.72 -28.69
N GLU A 65 -39.83 45.72 -27.92
CA GLU A 65 -39.47 45.52 -26.51
C GLU A 65 -38.31 44.51 -26.34
N LYS A 66 -37.22 44.70 -27.08
CA LYS A 66 -36.03 43.84 -27.01
C LYS A 66 -34.74 44.62 -26.81
N VAL A 67 -33.68 43.90 -26.45
CA VAL A 67 -32.30 44.40 -26.55
C VAL A 67 -31.80 44.24 -28.00
N ASP A 68 -30.95 45.17 -28.44
CA ASP A 68 -30.50 45.21 -29.84
C ASP A 68 -29.61 44.02 -30.21
N ARG A 69 -28.78 43.57 -29.27
CA ARG A 69 -27.86 42.44 -29.44
C ARG A 69 -28.46 41.15 -28.86
N ILE A 70 -28.33 40.05 -29.60
CA ILE A 70 -28.68 38.71 -29.11
C ILE A 70 -27.92 38.36 -27.83
N LEU A 71 -28.62 37.80 -26.83
CA LEU A 71 -28.04 37.48 -25.54
C LEU A 71 -27.41 36.08 -25.57
N TYR A 72 -26.14 36.03 -25.94
CA TYR A 72 -25.30 34.84 -25.90
C TYR A 72 -25.26 34.16 -24.53
N SER A 73 -25.30 34.93 -23.44
CA SER A 73 -25.36 34.36 -22.09
C SER A 73 -26.63 33.55 -21.82
N VAL A 74 -27.76 33.88 -22.46
CA VAL A 74 -29.02 33.12 -22.34
C VAL A 74 -28.91 31.80 -23.09
N ILE A 75 -28.40 31.86 -24.32
CA ILE A 75 -28.20 30.69 -25.18
C ILE A 75 -27.19 29.74 -24.54
N SER A 76 -26.01 30.25 -24.16
CA SER A 76 -24.96 29.48 -23.50
C SER A 76 -25.46 28.86 -22.20
N GLY A 77 -26.11 29.65 -21.33
CA GLY A 77 -26.66 29.14 -20.07
C GLY A 77 -27.73 28.07 -20.27
N PHE A 78 -28.52 28.17 -21.34
CA PHE A 78 -29.48 27.13 -21.72
C PHE A 78 -28.75 25.84 -22.15
N ILE A 79 -27.77 25.94 -23.05
CA ILE A 79 -27.02 24.80 -23.59
C ILE A 79 -26.25 24.05 -22.51
N VAL A 80 -25.56 24.78 -21.62
CA VAL A 80 -24.81 24.20 -20.50
C VAL A 80 -25.73 23.42 -19.55
N GLY A 81 -27.00 23.82 -19.43
CA GLY A 81 -28.00 23.12 -18.63
C GLY A 81 -28.60 21.87 -19.29
N LEU A 82 -28.28 21.57 -20.55
CA LEU A 82 -28.80 20.40 -21.26
C LEU A 82 -27.95 19.16 -20.99
N ASP A 83 -28.63 18.02 -20.83
CA ASP A 83 -27.98 16.71 -20.85
C ASP A 83 -27.48 16.35 -22.25
N GLU A 84 -26.63 15.33 -22.35
CA GLU A 84 -26.00 14.91 -23.60
C GLU A 84 -27.03 14.53 -24.68
N LYS A 85 -28.13 13.87 -24.29
CA LYS A 85 -29.19 13.48 -25.23
C LYS A 85 -29.90 14.72 -25.78
N SER A 86 -30.29 15.66 -24.91
CA SER A 86 -30.97 16.90 -25.35
C SER A 86 -30.04 17.79 -26.18
N ARG A 87 -28.72 17.80 -25.91
CA ARG A 87 -27.73 18.46 -26.78
C ARG A 87 -27.68 17.82 -28.17
N GLY A 88 -27.79 16.50 -28.28
CA GLY A 88 -27.88 15.81 -29.57
C GLY A 88 -29.13 16.20 -30.38
N VAL A 89 -30.30 16.25 -29.73
CA VAL A 89 -31.55 16.71 -30.36
C VAL A 89 -31.42 18.16 -30.81
N PHE A 90 -30.92 19.04 -29.93
CA PHE A 90 -30.69 20.44 -30.24
C PHE A 90 -29.75 20.61 -31.43
N SER A 91 -28.63 19.88 -31.45
CA SER A 91 -27.65 19.91 -32.55
C SER A 91 -28.30 19.56 -33.88
N THR A 92 -29.04 18.46 -33.92
CA THR A 92 -29.69 18.01 -35.15
C THR A 92 -30.73 19.01 -35.64
N ASN A 93 -31.52 19.57 -34.71
CA ASN A 93 -32.56 20.53 -35.05
C ASN A 93 -32.00 21.89 -35.45
N VAL A 94 -30.89 22.34 -34.85
CA VAL A 94 -30.24 23.60 -35.24
C VAL A 94 -29.54 23.47 -36.59
N ASP A 95 -29.02 22.29 -36.94
CA ASP A 95 -28.56 21.98 -38.31
C ASP A 95 -29.71 22.02 -39.32
N LYS A 96 -30.86 21.39 -39.01
CA LYS A 96 -32.06 21.47 -39.85
C LYS A 96 -32.55 22.91 -40.04
N LEU A 97 -32.52 23.71 -38.96
CA LEU A 97 -32.85 25.13 -39.02
C LEU A 97 -31.88 25.88 -39.92
N LEU A 98 -30.58 25.62 -39.79
CA LEU A 98 -29.56 26.26 -40.61
C LEU A 98 -29.77 25.94 -42.10
N GLN A 99 -29.99 24.67 -42.45
CA GLN A 99 -30.29 24.27 -43.83
C GLN A 99 -31.52 24.99 -44.39
N TYR A 100 -32.60 25.07 -43.60
CA TYR A 100 -33.83 25.74 -44.01
C TYR A 100 -33.63 27.24 -44.29
N VAL A 101 -32.89 27.95 -43.45
CA VAL A 101 -32.69 29.41 -43.62
C VAL A 101 -31.65 29.78 -44.67
N LEU A 102 -30.78 28.84 -45.06
CA LEU A 102 -29.79 29.02 -46.11
C LEU A 102 -30.32 28.63 -47.50
N ASP A 103 -31.45 27.94 -47.57
CA ASP A 103 -32.12 27.60 -48.81
C ASP A 103 -32.96 28.79 -49.31
N ASP A 104 -32.53 29.36 -50.43
CA ASP A 104 -33.12 30.55 -51.07
C ASP A 104 -34.59 30.34 -51.47
N GLU A 105 -35.03 29.09 -51.71
CA GLU A 105 -36.43 28.79 -52.06
C GLU A 105 -37.40 29.15 -50.91
N ASN A 106 -36.92 29.14 -49.67
CA ASN A 106 -37.74 29.37 -48.48
C ASN A 106 -38.02 30.86 -48.18
N GLN A 107 -37.41 31.80 -48.93
CA GLN A 107 -37.64 33.25 -48.84
C GLN A 107 -37.59 33.81 -47.40
N VAL A 108 -36.63 33.33 -46.59
CA VAL A 108 -36.43 33.79 -45.21
C VAL A 108 -35.75 35.17 -45.21
N SER A 109 -36.16 36.05 -44.29
CA SER A 109 -35.57 37.39 -44.17
C SER A 109 -34.06 37.34 -43.86
N GLU A 110 -33.31 38.28 -44.43
CA GLU A 110 -31.86 38.44 -44.19
C GLU A 110 -31.50 38.48 -42.71
N ASP A 111 -32.29 39.20 -41.91
CA ASP A 111 -32.03 39.37 -40.49
C ASP A 111 -32.32 38.10 -39.70
N THR A 112 -33.37 37.35 -40.06
CA THR A 112 -33.63 36.03 -39.46
C THR A 112 -32.53 35.05 -39.80
N ARG A 113 -32.08 35.02 -41.06
CA ARG A 113 -30.95 34.19 -41.45
C ARG A 113 -29.70 34.50 -40.63
N LYS A 114 -29.35 35.78 -40.46
CA LYS A 114 -28.20 36.20 -39.63
C LYS A 114 -28.35 35.76 -38.17
N ILE A 115 -29.54 35.83 -37.59
CA ILE A 115 -29.77 35.40 -36.20
C ILE A 115 -29.69 33.88 -36.06
N CYS A 116 -30.27 33.12 -36.99
CA CYS A 116 -30.18 31.66 -37.00
C CYS A 116 -28.73 31.18 -37.17
N VAL A 117 -27.95 31.80 -38.07
CA VAL A 117 -26.52 31.53 -38.21
C VAL A 117 -25.76 31.83 -36.92
N LYS A 118 -26.05 32.96 -36.25
CA LYS A 118 -25.44 33.29 -34.95
C LYS A 118 -25.82 32.30 -33.85
N LEU A 119 -27.04 31.78 -33.86
CA LEU A 119 -27.49 30.77 -32.91
C LEU A 119 -26.76 29.44 -33.14
N TYR A 120 -26.62 29.04 -34.41
CA TYR A 120 -25.87 27.87 -34.82
C TYR A 120 -24.40 27.94 -34.37
N ASP A 121 -23.70 28.99 -34.80
CA ASP A 121 -22.28 29.21 -34.47
C ASP A 121 -22.07 29.21 -32.95
N HIS A 122 -22.97 29.88 -32.22
CA HIS A 122 -22.86 29.96 -30.78
C HIS A 122 -23.18 28.63 -30.08
N PHE A 123 -24.08 27.82 -30.62
CA PHE A 123 -24.30 26.46 -30.14
C PHE A 123 -23.05 25.60 -30.32
N GLN A 124 -22.44 25.62 -31.50
CA GLN A 124 -21.24 24.82 -31.76
C GLN A 124 -20.06 25.22 -30.90
N LEU A 125 -19.85 26.53 -30.71
CA LEU A 125 -18.82 27.02 -29.78
C LEU A 125 -19.06 26.54 -28.35
N ASN A 126 -20.31 26.54 -27.87
CA ASN A 126 -20.65 26.02 -26.54
C ASN A 126 -20.43 24.50 -26.45
N LEU A 127 -20.78 23.75 -27.50
CA LEU A 127 -20.57 22.30 -27.53
C LEU A 127 -19.09 21.95 -27.38
N ILE A 128 -18.23 22.60 -28.18
CA ILE A 128 -16.77 22.44 -28.11
C ILE A 128 -16.24 22.80 -26.71
N GLN A 129 -16.74 23.88 -26.10
CA GLN A 129 -16.34 24.28 -24.75
C GLN A 129 -16.71 23.23 -23.70
N ILE A 130 -17.93 22.69 -23.77
CA ILE A 130 -18.40 21.65 -22.83
C ILE A 130 -17.58 20.37 -22.99
N GLU A 131 -17.33 19.94 -24.22
CA GLU A 131 -16.53 18.74 -24.50
C GLU A 131 -15.08 18.91 -24.04
N SER A 132 -14.46 20.04 -24.37
CA SER A 132 -13.08 20.32 -23.97
C SER A 132 -12.93 20.38 -22.45
N ALA A 133 -13.88 21.02 -21.75
CA ALA A 133 -13.90 21.03 -20.29
C ALA A 133 -14.07 19.61 -19.71
N SER A 134 -14.91 18.78 -20.32
CA SER A 134 -15.07 17.37 -19.91
C SER A 134 -13.78 16.57 -20.09
N VAL A 135 -13.07 16.75 -21.21
CA VAL A 135 -11.80 16.07 -21.47
C VAL A 135 -10.72 16.48 -20.47
N ILE A 136 -10.56 17.78 -20.21
CA ILE A 136 -9.57 18.31 -19.26
C ILE A 136 -9.85 17.81 -17.85
N THR A 137 -11.12 17.87 -17.42
CA THR A 137 -11.51 17.40 -16.08
C THR A 137 -11.31 15.90 -15.92
N LYS A 138 -11.71 15.08 -16.90
CA LYS A 138 -11.47 13.63 -16.89
C LYS A 138 -9.98 13.30 -16.84
N ALA A 139 -9.15 13.99 -17.63
CA ALA A 139 -7.71 13.80 -17.62
C ALA A 139 -7.08 14.17 -16.27
N GLY A 140 -7.49 15.30 -15.67
CA GLY A 140 -7.02 15.73 -14.36
C GLY A 140 -7.39 14.74 -13.24
N ILE A 141 -8.64 14.24 -13.24
CA ILE A 141 -9.09 13.22 -12.28
C ILE A 141 -8.31 11.92 -12.45
N ALA A 142 -8.11 11.47 -13.70
CA ALA A 142 -7.36 10.24 -13.96
C ALA A 142 -5.89 10.34 -13.49
N ALA A 143 -5.26 11.50 -13.67
CA ALA A 143 -3.91 11.75 -13.18
C ALA A 143 -3.85 11.71 -11.64
N ALA A 144 -4.75 12.46 -10.96
CA ALA A 144 -4.81 12.47 -9.50
C ALA A 144 -5.09 11.08 -8.91
N MET A 145 -6.03 10.32 -9.49
CA MET A 145 -6.31 8.94 -9.08
C MET A 145 -5.10 8.03 -9.26
N LYS A 146 -4.34 8.20 -10.35
CA LYS A 146 -3.15 7.40 -10.60
C LYS A 146 -2.08 7.66 -9.54
N ASP A 147 -1.84 8.93 -9.21
CA ASP A 147 -0.85 9.32 -8.21
C ASP A 147 -1.24 8.79 -6.81
N GLU A 148 -2.51 8.91 -6.42
CA GLU A 148 -3.03 8.40 -5.14
C GLU A 148 -2.98 6.86 -5.05
N VAL A 149 -3.26 6.15 -6.15
CA VAL A 149 -3.14 4.69 -6.23
C VAL A 149 -1.68 4.25 -6.13
N GLU A 150 -0.76 4.95 -6.78
CA GLU A 150 0.67 4.65 -6.71
C GLU A 150 1.23 4.87 -5.30
N GLU A 151 0.85 5.98 -4.65
CA GLU A 151 1.20 6.28 -3.27
C GLU A 151 0.65 5.22 -2.30
N SER A 152 -0.64 4.89 -2.41
CA SER A 152 -1.27 3.83 -1.62
C SER A 152 -0.58 2.48 -1.82
N HIS A 153 -0.20 2.15 -3.06
CA HIS A 153 0.55 0.92 -3.34
C HIS A 153 1.92 0.89 -2.66
N LYS A 154 2.60 2.04 -2.61
CA LYS A 154 3.89 2.17 -1.92
C LYS A 154 3.72 2.03 -0.41
N GLU A 155 2.71 2.64 0.17
CA GLU A 155 2.37 2.49 1.60
C GLU A 155 2.03 1.04 1.94
N ILE A 156 1.17 0.39 1.14
CA ILE A 156 0.82 -1.03 1.33
C ILE A 156 2.06 -1.92 1.28
N LYS A 157 2.98 -1.69 0.33
CA LYS A 157 4.26 -2.42 0.28
C LYS A 157 5.11 -2.19 1.54
N GLY A 158 5.13 -0.96 2.07
CA GLY A 158 5.75 -0.64 3.34
C GLY A 158 5.14 -1.44 4.50
N ILE A 159 3.80 -1.40 4.62
CA ILE A 159 3.04 -2.13 5.65
C ILE A 159 3.27 -3.64 5.56
N GLN A 160 3.26 -4.22 4.35
CA GLN A 160 3.53 -5.65 4.15
C GLN A 160 4.90 -6.04 4.68
N LYS A 161 5.92 -5.21 4.43
CA LYS A 161 7.28 -5.45 4.91
C LYS A 161 7.37 -5.36 6.45
N GLU A 162 6.70 -4.39 7.05
CA GLU A 162 6.60 -4.27 8.51
C GLU A 162 5.86 -5.47 9.11
N TYR A 163 4.77 -5.92 8.49
CA TYR A 163 4.00 -7.09 8.91
C TYR A 163 4.85 -8.37 8.89
N ILE A 164 5.55 -8.64 7.78
CA ILE A 164 6.45 -9.80 7.68
C ILE A 164 7.55 -9.71 8.77
N THR A 165 8.05 -8.51 9.04
CA THR A 165 9.04 -8.30 10.11
C THR A 165 8.47 -8.64 11.49
N ILE A 166 7.28 -8.14 11.84
CA ILE A 166 6.62 -8.45 13.13
C ILE A 166 6.38 -9.96 13.26
N LEU A 167 5.87 -10.60 12.21
CA LEU A 167 5.63 -12.04 12.18
C LEU A 167 6.93 -12.83 12.36
N GLY A 168 8.02 -12.38 11.72
CA GLY A 168 9.35 -12.96 11.90
C GLY A 168 9.84 -12.85 13.34
N ILE A 169 9.67 -11.69 13.99
CA ILE A 169 10.08 -11.48 15.39
C ILE A 169 9.32 -12.45 16.28
N PHE A 170 8.00 -12.56 16.08
CA PHE A 170 7.15 -13.46 16.84
C PHE A 170 7.57 -14.93 16.66
N ALA A 171 7.82 -15.36 15.43
CA ALA A 171 8.31 -16.71 15.14
C ALA A 171 9.66 -16.99 15.81
N ALA A 172 10.57 -16.02 15.82
CA ALA A 172 11.87 -16.16 16.48
C ALA A 172 11.77 -16.30 17.99
N ILE A 173 10.93 -15.48 18.63
CA ILE A 173 10.66 -15.55 20.06
C ILE A 173 10.04 -16.92 20.41
N MET A 174 9.03 -17.35 19.64
CA MET A 174 8.37 -18.65 19.87
C MET A 174 9.32 -19.83 19.68
N LEU A 175 10.14 -19.82 18.62
CA LEU A 175 11.13 -20.87 18.38
C LEU A 175 12.18 -20.92 19.50
N ALA A 176 12.65 -19.76 19.97
CA ALA A 176 13.61 -19.68 21.07
C ALA A 176 13.02 -20.25 22.37
N PHE A 177 11.79 -19.87 22.74
CA PHE A 177 11.15 -20.38 23.95
C PHE A 177 10.84 -21.87 23.86
N VAL A 178 10.12 -22.31 22.82
CA VAL A 178 9.75 -23.72 22.66
C VAL A 178 11.00 -24.59 22.55
N GLY A 179 11.98 -24.16 21.75
CA GLY A 179 13.26 -24.84 21.60
C GLY A 179 14.01 -24.98 22.92
N ALA A 180 14.16 -23.88 23.67
CA ALA A 180 14.84 -23.88 24.97
C ALA A 180 14.10 -24.73 26.00
N PHE A 181 12.77 -24.62 26.10
CA PHE A 181 11.96 -25.41 27.03
C PHE A 181 12.03 -26.90 26.73
N THR A 182 11.77 -27.31 25.48
CA THR A 182 11.81 -28.72 25.08
C THR A 182 13.21 -29.32 25.27
N PHE A 183 14.25 -28.57 24.91
CA PHE A 183 15.63 -29.01 25.12
C PHE A 183 15.95 -29.16 26.61
N SER A 184 15.61 -28.18 27.45
CA SER A 184 15.84 -28.24 28.89
C SER A 184 15.13 -29.43 29.53
N THR A 185 13.87 -29.71 29.15
CA THR A 185 13.14 -30.88 29.64
C THR A 185 13.80 -32.19 29.20
N SER A 186 14.29 -32.26 27.96
CA SER A 186 14.98 -33.45 27.44
C SER A 186 16.27 -33.75 28.22
N VAL A 187 17.08 -32.72 28.51
CA VAL A 187 18.31 -32.87 29.31
C VAL A 187 17.98 -33.34 30.73
N LEU A 188 17.00 -32.71 31.40
CA LEU A 188 16.59 -33.07 32.76
C LEU A 188 16.00 -34.49 32.85
N ASN A 189 15.22 -34.92 31.85
CA ASN A 189 14.61 -36.25 31.82
C ASN A 189 15.60 -37.40 31.63
N ASN A 190 16.79 -37.09 31.09
CA ASN A 190 17.87 -38.05 30.88
C ASN A 190 18.93 -38.00 31.99
N LEU A 191 18.78 -37.09 32.95
CA LEU A 191 19.65 -37.01 34.12
C LEU A 191 19.52 -38.30 34.95
N GLY A 192 20.64 -38.97 35.19
CA GLY A 192 20.69 -40.26 35.91
C GLY A 192 20.41 -41.50 35.05
N LYS A 193 20.04 -41.36 33.77
CA LYS A 193 19.87 -42.49 32.83
C LYS A 193 21.05 -42.67 31.88
N ALA A 194 21.65 -41.55 31.46
CA ALA A 194 22.83 -41.53 30.61
C ALA A 194 24.08 -41.18 31.44
N ASP A 195 25.26 -41.51 30.90
CA ASP A 195 26.51 -41.03 31.49
C ASP A 195 26.54 -39.50 31.48
N THR A 196 26.93 -38.90 32.62
CA THR A 196 26.80 -37.46 32.85
C THR A 196 27.68 -36.68 31.88
N LEU A 197 28.88 -37.19 31.58
CA LEU A 197 29.80 -36.56 30.63
C LEU A 197 29.25 -36.60 29.20
N GLU A 198 28.67 -37.72 28.77
CA GLU A 198 28.10 -37.87 27.43
C GLU A 198 26.87 -36.96 27.24
N LEU A 199 25.99 -36.90 28.25
CA LEU A 199 24.81 -36.03 28.26
C LEU A 199 25.19 -34.55 28.16
N VAL A 200 26.20 -34.11 28.92
CA VAL A 200 26.68 -32.72 28.91
C VAL A 200 27.23 -32.33 27.53
N VAL A 201 27.99 -33.21 26.87
CA VAL A 201 28.51 -32.93 25.53
C VAL A 201 27.37 -32.81 24.52
N VAL A 202 26.44 -33.76 24.49
CA VAL A 202 25.29 -33.70 23.56
C VAL A 202 24.45 -32.46 23.82
N ALA A 203 24.24 -32.09 25.09
CA ALA A 203 23.56 -30.86 25.47
C ALA A 203 24.27 -29.61 24.93
N ILE A 204 25.60 -29.53 25.04
CA ILE A 204 26.39 -28.42 24.49
C ILE A 204 26.25 -28.35 22.97
N VAL A 205 26.38 -29.48 22.25
CA VAL A 205 26.25 -29.52 20.78
C VAL A 205 24.87 -29.06 20.33
N ILE A 206 23.80 -29.52 20.96
CA ILE A 206 22.43 -29.13 20.60
C ILE A 206 22.18 -27.64 20.95
N GLY A 207 22.64 -27.17 22.11
CA GLY A 207 22.57 -25.76 22.48
C GLY A 207 23.25 -24.84 21.48
N LEU A 208 24.39 -25.27 20.93
CA LEU A 208 25.11 -24.54 19.87
C LEU A 208 24.32 -24.47 18.57
N VAL A 209 23.68 -25.56 18.15
CA VAL A 209 22.80 -25.58 16.99
C VAL A 209 21.63 -24.59 17.17
N PHE A 210 21.01 -24.54 18.36
CA PHE A 210 19.95 -23.59 18.65
C PHE A 210 20.43 -22.12 18.58
N VAL A 211 21.59 -21.80 19.14
CA VAL A 211 22.17 -20.45 19.06
C VAL A 211 22.45 -20.05 17.61
N LEU A 212 22.92 -20.98 16.78
CA LEU A 212 23.15 -20.74 15.35
C LEU A 212 21.84 -20.49 14.59
N LEU A 213 20.80 -21.28 14.84
CA LEU A 213 19.48 -21.09 14.23
C LEU A 213 18.85 -19.74 14.61
N ILE A 214 18.93 -19.36 15.89
CA ILE A 214 18.44 -18.05 16.37
C ILE A 214 19.23 -16.90 15.70
N SER A 215 20.55 -17.05 15.56
CA SER A 215 21.41 -16.04 14.93
C SER A 215 21.06 -15.83 13.45
N ILE A 216 20.86 -16.92 12.70
CA ILE A 216 20.44 -16.86 11.28
C ILE A 216 19.06 -16.20 11.16
N LEU A 217 18.13 -16.52 12.06
CA LEU A 217 16.79 -15.96 12.04
C LEU A 217 16.81 -14.44 12.32
N ILE A 218 17.58 -13.98 13.30
CA ILE A 218 17.77 -12.55 13.58
C ILE A 218 18.39 -11.81 12.39
N ASP A 219 19.35 -12.42 11.68
CA ASP A 219 19.96 -11.82 10.50
C ASP A 219 19.01 -11.79 9.30
N PHE A 220 18.15 -12.81 9.12
CA PHE A 220 17.07 -12.81 8.14
C PHE A 220 16.04 -11.70 8.41
N LEU A 221 15.67 -11.51 9.69
CA LEU A 221 14.81 -10.43 10.15
C LEU A 221 15.37 -9.03 9.89
N ARG A 222 16.68 -8.85 10.04
CA ARG A 222 17.36 -7.59 9.68
C ARG A 222 17.38 -7.34 8.19
N ASP A 223 17.50 -8.40 7.40
CA ASP A 223 17.47 -8.37 5.94
C ASP A 223 16.12 -7.89 5.42
N ILE A 224 15.02 -8.46 5.94
CA ILE A 224 13.66 -8.06 5.58
C ILE A 224 13.35 -6.63 6.00
N ASN A 225 13.92 -6.12 7.09
CA ASN A 225 13.64 -4.77 7.57
C ASN A 225 14.47 -3.66 6.86
N ASP A 226 15.22 -3.96 5.80
CA ASP A 226 16.23 -3.07 5.16
C ASP A 226 17.18 -2.39 6.16
N LYS A 227 17.38 -2.94 7.35
CA LYS A 227 18.40 -2.45 8.30
C LYS A 227 19.77 -3.10 8.02
N VAL A 228 20.01 -3.45 6.76
CA VAL A 228 21.25 -4.07 6.29
C VAL A 228 22.29 -2.97 6.11
N VAL A 229 23.37 -3.05 6.88
CA VAL A 229 24.53 -2.18 6.69
C VAL A 229 25.37 -2.76 5.57
N TYR A 230 25.45 -2.06 4.45
CA TYR A 230 26.37 -2.41 3.36
C TYR A 230 27.74 -1.79 3.59
N ASP A 231 28.80 -2.52 3.27
CA ASP A 231 30.14 -1.94 3.23
C ASP A 231 30.31 -1.04 1.99
N LYS A 232 31.33 -0.18 2.01
CA LYS A 232 31.71 0.74 0.91
C LYS A 232 31.94 0.05 -0.45
N ASN A 233 32.06 -1.28 -0.45
CA ASN A 233 32.23 -2.12 -1.64
C ASN A 233 30.94 -2.87 -2.04
N GLY A 234 29.77 -2.51 -1.49
CA GLY A 234 28.46 -3.11 -1.82
C GLY A 234 28.21 -4.51 -1.25
N LYS A 235 29.11 -5.04 -0.40
CA LYS A 235 28.97 -6.37 0.23
C LYS A 235 28.21 -6.27 1.56
N LYS A 236 27.32 -7.25 1.82
CA LYS A 236 26.56 -7.38 3.09
C LYS A 236 27.55 -7.49 4.26
N LYS A 237 27.55 -6.49 5.14
CA LYS A 237 28.45 -6.44 6.30
C LYS A 237 27.84 -7.23 7.44
N TRP A 238 28.27 -8.47 7.61
CA TRP A 238 27.92 -9.26 8.77
C TRP A 238 28.48 -8.61 10.06
N ASN A 239 27.72 -8.66 11.14
CA ASN A 239 28.18 -8.13 12.42
C ASN A 239 29.38 -8.96 12.88
N LYS A 240 30.58 -8.35 12.93
CA LYS A 240 31.84 -9.03 13.29
C LYS A 240 31.74 -9.77 14.64
N LYS A 241 30.90 -9.29 15.56
CA LYS A 241 30.65 -9.96 16.85
C LYS A 241 29.88 -11.28 16.72
N VAL A 242 28.91 -11.37 15.79
CA VAL A 242 28.12 -12.58 15.54
C VAL A 242 28.98 -13.63 14.84
N VAL A 243 29.73 -13.23 13.80
CA VAL A 243 30.65 -14.13 13.08
C VAL A 243 31.75 -14.65 14.00
N SER A 244 32.34 -13.78 14.82
CA SER A 244 33.35 -14.18 15.80
C SER A 244 32.77 -15.11 16.89
N GLY A 245 31.51 -14.90 17.30
CA GLY A 245 30.84 -15.75 18.27
C GLY A 245 30.59 -17.16 17.73
N ILE A 246 30.08 -17.27 16.50
CA ILE A 246 29.84 -18.55 15.83
C ILE A 246 31.17 -19.30 15.61
N ALA A 247 32.24 -18.61 15.21
CA ALA A 247 33.56 -19.21 15.01
C ALA A 247 34.17 -19.74 16.33
N LEU A 248 34.02 -19.01 17.43
CA LEU A 248 34.50 -19.44 18.75
C LEU A 248 33.69 -20.63 19.29
N LEU A 249 32.38 -20.61 19.10
CA LEU A 249 31.46 -21.66 19.55
C LEU A 249 31.64 -22.97 18.78
N THR A 250 31.91 -22.90 17.47
CA THR A 250 32.25 -24.07 16.65
C THR A 250 33.61 -24.66 17.01
N LEU A 251 34.61 -23.82 17.32
CA LEU A 251 35.91 -24.28 17.84
C LEU A 251 35.74 -25.10 19.12
N ILE A 252 34.91 -24.61 20.06
CA ILE A 252 34.64 -25.31 21.33
C ILE A 252 33.98 -26.68 21.08
N ALA A 253 33.03 -26.78 20.15
CA ALA A 253 32.39 -28.05 19.78
C ALA A 253 33.38 -29.08 19.18
N VAL A 254 34.31 -28.61 18.35
CA VAL A 254 35.34 -29.47 17.74
C VAL A 254 36.27 -30.01 18.83
N VAL A 255 36.68 -29.15 19.76
CA VAL A 255 37.53 -29.55 20.90
C VAL A 255 36.81 -30.57 21.79
N THR A 256 35.51 -30.40 22.08
CA THR A 256 34.77 -31.35 22.92
C THR A 256 34.64 -32.73 22.26
N VAL A 257 34.41 -32.79 20.95
CA VAL A 257 34.36 -34.07 20.20
C VAL A 257 35.73 -34.76 20.18
N ILE A 258 36.81 -34.02 19.98
CA ILE A 258 38.18 -34.56 20.01
C ILE A 258 38.51 -35.12 21.41
N CYS A 259 38.15 -34.40 22.47
CA CYS A 259 38.35 -34.87 23.85
C CYS A 259 37.62 -36.18 24.15
N ILE A 260 36.40 -36.38 23.62
CA ILE A 260 35.68 -37.65 23.73
C ILE A 260 36.39 -38.77 22.96
N GLY A 261 36.86 -38.47 21.76
CA GLY A 261 37.63 -39.43 20.94
C GLY A 261 38.89 -39.92 21.64
N ILE A 262 39.62 -39.02 22.30
CA ILE A 262 40.82 -39.34 23.07
C ILE A 262 40.46 -40.16 24.33
N SER A 263 39.40 -39.78 25.05
CA SER A 263 38.94 -40.53 26.24
C SER A 263 38.42 -41.94 25.93
N ARG A 264 38.01 -42.22 24.69
CA ARG A 264 37.58 -43.56 24.24
C ARG A 264 38.74 -44.38 23.64
N MET A 265 39.90 -43.77 23.38
CA MET A 265 41.13 -44.51 23.02
C MET A 265 41.71 -45.16 24.30
N SER A 266 41.29 -46.39 24.57
CA SER A 266 41.86 -47.23 25.61
C SER A 266 43.35 -47.49 25.30
N PHE A 267 44.26 -46.94 26.10
CA PHE A 267 45.70 -47.24 25.99
C PHE A 267 45.90 -48.73 26.27
N PRO A 268 46.55 -49.52 25.38
CA PRO A 268 46.88 -50.90 25.68
C PRO A 268 47.96 -50.94 26.77
N GLN A 269 47.60 -51.39 27.99
CA GLN A 269 48.57 -51.76 29.01
C GLN A 269 49.28 -53.06 28.62
N GLN A 270 50.45 -52.97 28.00
CA GLN A 270 51.53 -53.95 28.20
C GLN A 270 52.88 -53.25 28.16
N ILE A 271 53.45 -52.96 29.34
CA ILE A 271 54.87 -52.64 29.46
C ILE A 271 55.59 -53.98 29.62
N ASN A 272 56.22 -54.45 28.54
CA ASN A 272 57.10 -55.62 28.58
C ASN A 272 58.46 -55.17 29.11
N ILE A 273 58.69 -55.26 30.42
CA ILE A 273 60.01 -55.02 31.00
C ILE A 273 60.80 -56.32 30.89
N GLY A 274 61.65 -56.37 29.87
CA GLY A 274 62.62 -57.45 29.66
C GLY A 274 63.52 -57.65 30.87
N GLN A 275 63.75 -58.92 31.19
CA GLN A 275 64.62 -59.38 32.26
C GLN A 275 66.02 -58.76 32.19
N HIS A 276 66.48 -58.15 33.28
CA HIS A 276 67.90 -58.11 33.59
C HIS A 276 68.11 -58.57 35.02
N ARG A 277 68.74 -59.74 35.13
CA ARG A 277 69.31 -60.29 36.37
C ARG A 277 70.47 -59.39 36.79
N TYR A 278 70.42 -58.89 38.03
CA TYR A 278 71.62 -58.55 38.78
C TYR A 278 71.58 -59.35 40.08
N GLN A 279 72.56 -60.22 40.24
CA GLN A 279 72.91 -60.92 41.46
C GLN A 279 73.98 -60.10 42.20
N LEU A 280 74.17 -60.41 43.48
CA LEU A 280 75.12 -59.88 44.49
C LEU A 280 74.45 -58.88 45.45
N VAL A 281 74.50 -59.02 46.78
CA VAL A 281 75.16 -59.95 47.72
C VAL A 281 74.36 -59.87 49.04
N GLU A 282 74.32 -60.97 49.80
CA GLU A 282 73.75 -61.05 51.15
C GLU A 282 74.35 -60.03 52.13
N GLU A 283 73.51 -59.43 52.96
CA GLU A 283 73.83 -59.28 54.37
C GLU A 283 72.56 -59.43 55.21
N SER A 284 72.65 -60.35 56.17
CA SER A 284 71.71 -60.67 57.25
C SER A 284 71.31 -59.40 58.02
N THR A 285 70.21 -59.34 58.77
CA THR A 285 69.89 -60.12 59.98
C THR A 285 68.57 -59.54 60.51
N GLU A 286 67.74 -60.38 61.16
CA GLU A 286 66.94 -60.04 62.36
C GLU A 286 65.91 -58.87 62.26
N ASP A 287 64.68 -58.95 62.75
CA ASP A 287 64.04 -59.86 63.69
C ASP A 287 62.56 -59.40 63.74
N SER A 288 61.66 -60.32 64.14
CA SER A 288 60.45 -60.05 64.95
C SER A 288 59.41 -59.01 64.50
N ALA A 289 58.10 -59.18 64.65
CA ALA A 289 57.23 -60.18 65.22
C ALA A 289 55.79 -59.62 65.08
N ASN A 290 54.81 -60.48 65.33
CA ASN A 290 53.36 -60.22 65.47
C ASN A 290 52.58 -59.99 64.17
N LYS A 291 51.79 -60.95 63.64
CA LYS A 291 51.02 -62.05 64.26
C LYS A 291 50.02 -61.57 65.34
N LEU A 292 48.74 -61.58 64.99
CA LEU A 292 47.65 -62.34 65.62
C LEU A 292 46.35 -61.87 64.92
N ASP A 293 45.69 -62.75 64.16
CA ASP A 293 44.62 -63.66 64.64
C ASP A 293 43.44 -62.86 65.21
N VAL A 294 42.20 -63.04 64.74
CA VAL A 294 41.39 -64.24 65.01
C VAL A 294 40.31 -64.42 63.92
N ALA A 295 40.31 -65.61 63.32
CA ALA A 295 39.18 -66.23 62.61
C ALA A 295 38.15 -66.77 63.63
N CYS A 296 36.87 -66.98 63.31
CA CYS A 296 36.31 -68.26 62.79
C CYS A 296 34.80 -68.36 63.22
N PRO A 297 34.00 -69.37 62.82
CA PRO A 297 32.96 -69.23 61.79
C PRO A 297 31.63 -69.95 62.20
N GLU A 298 30.97 -70.62 61.23
CA GLU A 298 29.86 -71.59 61.36
C GLU A 298 28.42 -71.00 61.38
N GLN A 299 27.38 -71.59 60.79
CA GLN A 299 27.18 -72.83 60.03
C GLN A 299 25.81 -72.78 59.31
N GLN A 300 25.72 -73.48 58.17
CA GLN A 300 24.63 -74.33 57.63
C GLN A 300 23.13 -73.99 57.79
N GLU A 301 22.50 -73.75 56.62
CA GLU A 301 21.46 -74.59 55.98
C GLU A 301 20.10 -74.85 56.69
N LYS A 302 19.07 -74.07 56.32
CA LYS A 302 17.81 -74.54 55.69
C LYS A 302 16.91 -73.38 55.26
#